data_AF-A0A1M4Y2T1-F1
#
_entry.id   AF-A0A1M4Y2T1-F1
#
_cell.length_a   1.000
_cell.length_b   1.000
_cell.length_c   1.000
_cell.angle_alpha   90.00
_cell.angle_beta   90.00
_cell.angle_gamma   90.00
#
_symmetry.space_group_name_H-M   'P 1'
#
loop_
_entity.id
_entity.type
_entity.pdbx_description
1 polymer ?
#
loop_
_entity_poly.entity_id
_entity_poly.type
_entity_poly.pdbx_seq_one_letter_code
_entity_poly.pdbx_strand_id
1 'polypeptide(L)' 'MGLPLMMFVLQMTSVIGSLMFIIFSFSLGAIISAIIFNILLFVCLSFCHNNPTVFHIKKVFPNTINNKRASHLHYEDN' A
#
# COMPACT_ATOMS: atom_id res chain seq x y z
N MET A 1 -14.46 0.02 1.95
CA MET A 1 -14.47 1.50 1.97
C MET A 1 -13.53 1.95 3.06
N GLY A 2 -12.30 2.30 2.67
CA GLY A 2 -11.22 2.65 3.59
C GLY A 2 -9.89 2.19 2.99
N LEU A 3 -9.02 3.15 2.66
CA LEU A 3 -7.65 2.82 2.31
C LEU A 3 -7.01 2.09 3.51
N PRO A 4 -6.11 1.11 3.26
CA PRO A 4 -5.34 0.47 4.32
C PRO A 4 -4.68 1.54 5.19
N LEU A 5 -4.61 1.32 6.51
CA LEU A 5 -4.15 2.31 7.50
C LEU A 5 -2.85 3.03 7.07
N MET A 6 -1.89 2.30 6.48
CA MET A 6 -0.65 2.87 5.97
C MET A 6 -0.84 3.89 4.84
N MET A 7 -1.70 3.58 3.87
CA MET A 7 -1.97 4.47 2.73
C MET A 7 -2.72 5.74 3.18
N PHE A 8 -3.60 5.60 4.18
CA PHE A 8 -4.27 6.73 4.80
C PHE A 8 -3.29 7.65 5.54
N VAL A 9 -2.42 7.09 6.37
CA VAL A 9 -1.41 7.86 7.10
C VAL A 9 -0.48 8.60 6.12
N LEU A 10 -0.08 7.95 5.02
CA LEU A 10 0.74 8.58 3.99
C LEU A 10 0.04 9.81 3.37
N GLN A 11 -1.23 9.69 3.00
CA GLN A 11 -2.01 10.82 2.47
C GLN A 11 -2.08 11.98 3.49
N MET A 12 -2.36 11.67 4.76
CA MET A 12 -2.47 12.71 5.80
C MET A 12 -1.12 13.41 6.06
N THR A 13 -0.01 12.68 6.05
CA THR A 13 1.33 13.27 6.18
C THR A 13 1.69 14.17 4.98
N SER A 14 1.30 13.79 3.77
CA SER A 14 1.47 14.62 2.57
C SER A 14 0.68 15.93 2.69
N VAL A 15 -0.57 15.88 3.16
CA VAL A 15 -1.40 17.08 3.38
C VAL A 15 -0.72 18.02 4.39
N ILE A 16 -0.30 17.50 5.53
CA ILE A 16 0.37 18.30 6.58
C ILE A 16 1.69 18.89 6.06
N GLY A 17 2.53 18.10 5.40
CA GLY A 17 3.79 18.57 4.82
C GLY A 17 3.58 19.63 3.75
N SER A 18 2.56 19.47 2.90
CA SER A 18 2.21 20.45 1.88
C SER A 18 1.70 21.77 2.49
N LEU A 19 0.96 21.71 3.58
CA LEU A 19 0.54 22.89 4.33
C LEU A 19 1.76 23.61 4.93
N MET A 20 2.70 22.86 5.53
CA MET A 20 3.98 23.42 6.01
C MET A 20 4.77 24.11 4.88
N PHE A 21 4.85 23.48 3.71
CA PHE A 21 5.53 24.05 2.57
C PHE A 21 4.90 25.37 2.09
N ILE A 22 3.56 25.43 2.04
CA ILE A 22 2.82 26.64 1.65
C ILE A 22 3.10 27.81 2.62
N ILE A 23 3.05 27.56 3.93
CA ILE A 23 3.25 28.62 4.93
C ILE A 23 4.69 29.16 4.96
N PHE A 24 5.69 28.35 4.59
CA PHE A 24 7.08 28.80 4.50
C PHE A 24 7.41 29.49 3.17
N SER A 25 6.77 29.06 2.07
CA SER A 25 7.10 29.58 0.75
C SER A 25 6.33 30.85 0.36
N PHE A 26 5.11 31.07 0.87
CA PHE A 26 4.25 32.23 0.55
C PHE A 26 4.14 32.60 -0.96
N SER A 27 4.22 31.61 -1.85
CA SER A 27 4.13 31.80 -3.30
C SER A 27 2.87 31.15 -3.85
N LEU A 28 2.18 31.84 -4.77
CA LEU A 28 1.03 31.28 -5.50
C LEU A 28 1.40 29.99 -6.25
N GLY A 29 2.63 29.91 -6.78
CA GLY A 29 3.12 28.71 -7.45
C GLY A 29 3.25 27.50 -6.50
N ALA A 30 3.66 27.74 -5.25
CA ALA A 30 3.77 26.69 -4.23
C ALA A 30 2.39 26.14 -3.81
N ILE A 31 1.37 27.00 -3.76
CA ILE A 31 -0.01 26.60 -3.45
C ILE A 31 -0.56 25.68 -4.55
N ILE A 32 -0.43 26.09 -5.81
CA ILE A 32 -0.93 25.32 -6.96
C ILE A 32 -0.22 23.96 -7.05
N SER A 33 1.10 23.94 -6.92
CA SER A 33 1.87 22.69 -6.98
C SER A 33 1.53 21.74 -5.83
N ALA A 34 1.36 22.25 -4.61
CA ALA A 34 0.97 21.47 -3.44
C ALA A 34 -0.42 20.81 -3.58
N ILE A 35 -1.39 21.52 -4.17
CA ILE A 35 -2.73 20.99 -4.43
C ILE A 35 -2.65 19.87 -5.48
N ILE A 36 -1.98 20.13 -6.61
CA ILE A 36 -1.82 19.14 -7.68
C ILE A 36 -1.12 17.88 -7.15
N PHE A 37 -0.06 18.05 -6.35
CA PHE A 37 0.68 16.94 -5.77
C PHE A 37 -0.19 16.08 -4.86
N ASN A 38 -1.01 16.68 -3.98
CA ASN A 38 -1.90 15.92 -3.11
C ASN A 38 -2.97 15.12 -3.87
N ILE A 39 -3.53 15.70 -4.94
CA ILE A 39 -4.52 15.02 -5.79
C ILE A 39 -3.85 13.85 -6.52
N LEU A 40 -2.68 14.09 -7.13
CA LEU A 40 -1.94 13.06 -7.85
C LEU A 40 -1.57 11.89 -6.94
N LEU A 41 -1.06 12.19 -5.74
CA LEU A 41 -0.72 11.21 -4.73
C LEU A 41 -1.96 10.40 -4.34
N PHE A 42 -3.09 11.05 -4.04
CA PHE A 42 -4.35 10.36 -3.72
C PHE A 42 -4.80 9.39 -4.83
N VAL A 43 -4.77 9.84 -6.09
CA VAL A 43 -5.15 9.01 -7.25
C VAL A 43 -4.20 7.82 -7.39
N CYS A 44 -2.89 8.05 -7.25
CA CYS A 44 -1.88 6.99 -7.34
C CYS A 44 -2.09 5.91 -6.27
N LEU A 45 -2.31 6.32 -5.01
CA LEU A 45 -2.59 5.40 -3.92
C LEU A 45 -3.92 4.66 -4.10
N SER A 46 -4.96 5.35 -4.55
CA SER A 46 -6.26 4.74 -4.86
C SER A 46 -6.14 3.70 -5.98
N PHE A 47 -5.38 4.01 -7.03
CA PHE A 47 -5.12 3.08 -8.13
C PHE A 47 -4.34 1.84 -7.68
N CYS A 48 -3.30 2.04 -6.85
CA CYS A 48 -2.51 0.97 -6.27
C CYS A 48 -3.34 0.07 -5.34
N HIS A 49 -4.24 0.65 -4.55
CA HIS A 49 -5.15 -0.10 -3.68
C HIS A 49 -6.17 -0.94 -4.46
N ASN A 50 -6.76 -0.37 -5.52
CA ASN A 50 -7.78 -1.05 -6.31
C ASN A 50 -7.24 -2.16 -7.24
N ASN A 51 -5.92 -2.20 -7.47
CA ASN A 51 -5.26 -3.26 -8.23
C ASN A 51 -4.33 -4.10 -7.33
N PRO A 52 -4.89 -4.98 -6.47
CA PRO A 52 -4.09 -5.88 -5.62
C PRO A 52 -3.20 -6.82 -6.44
N THR A 53 -3.44 -6.95 -7.75
CA THR A 53 -2.66 -7.75 -8.69
C THR A 53 -1.23 -7.23 -8.91
N VAL A 54 -0.97 -5.92 -8.77
CA VAL A 54 0.38 -5.35 -8.88
C VAL A 54 1.23 -5.70 -7.65
N PHE A 55 0.56 -5.84 -6.51
CA PHE A 55 1.12 -6.34 -5.24
C PHE A 55 0.71 -7.78 -4.97
N HIS A 56 0.61 -8.62 -6.01
CA HIS A 56 0.78 -10.06 -5.80
C HIS A 56 2.24 -10.28 -5.38
N ILE A 57 2.52 -10.06 -4.09
CA ILE A 57 3.56 -10.79 -3.36
C ILE A 57 3.13 -12.24 -3.47
N LYS A 58 3.52 -12.85 -4.59
CA LYS A 58 3.23 -14.20 -4.98
C LYS A 58 3.58 -15.04 -3.77
N LYS A 59 2.57 -15.57 -3.07
CA LYS A 59 2.78 -16.57 -2.03
C LYS A 59 3.53 -17.71 -2.72
N VAL A 60 4.83 -17.77 -2.48
CA VAL A 60 5.80 -18.59 -3.22
C VAL A 60 5.65 -20.09 -2.99
N PHE A 61 4.57 -20.51 -2.32
CA PHE A 61 4.28 -21.93 -2.13
C PHE A 61 2.86 -22.26 -2.60
N PRO A 62 2.72 -22.86 -3.80
CA PRO A 62 1.49 -23.53 -4.16
C PRO A 62 1.24 -24.68 -3.18
N ASN A 63 0.00 -24.83 -2.75
CA ASN A 63 -0.46 -25.91 -1.84
C ASN A 63 -0.25 -27.33 -2.41
N THR A 64 0.22 -27.43 -3.66
CA THR A 64 0.59 -28.67 -4.33
C THR A 64 1.92 -29.25 -3.81
N ILE A 65 2.78 -28.45 -3.16
CA ILE A 65 4.02 -28.91 -2.53
C ILE A 65 3.87 -28.82 -1.01
N ASN A 66 3.03 -29.70 -0.45
CA ASN A 66 2.95 -29.92 0.99
C ASN A 66 3.67 -31.23 1.34
N ASN A 67 4.76 -31.15 2.10
CA ASN A 67 5.54 -32.31 2.57
C ASN A 67 4.73 -33.27 3.47
N LYS A 68 3.55 -32.86 3.98
CA LYS A 68 2.68 -33.75 4.78
C LYS A 68 2.19 -34.99 4.02
N ARG A 69 2.18 -34.99 2.68
CA ARG A 69 1.78 -36.17 1.87
C ARG A 69 2.96 -37.03 1.40
N ALA A 70 4.18 -36.52 1.48
CA ALA A 70 5.39 -37.23 1.07
C ALA A 70 6.09 -37.97 2.23
N SER A 71 5.75 -37.63 3.48
CA SER A 71 6.20 -38.40 4.63
C SER A 71 5.42 -39.71 4.73
N HIS A 72 6.03 -40.80 4.25
CA HIS A 72 5.60 -42.19 4.47
C HIS A 72 5.86 -42.64 5.93
N LEU A 73 5.55 -41.76 6.89
CA LEU A 73 5.65 -42.04 8.31
C LEU A 73 4.31 -42.60 8.77
N HIS A 74 4.24 -43.92 8.79
CA HIS A 74 3.17 -44.69 9.40
C HIS A 74 3.21 -44.39 10.91
N TYR A 75 2.38 -43.44 11.37
CA TYR A 75 2.11 -43.31 12.79
C TYR A 75 1.21 -44.49 13.16
N GLU A 76 1.76 -45.39 13.96
CA GLU A 76 1.04 -46.52 14.55
C GLU A 76 -0.07 -45.94 15.44
N ASP A 77 -1.32 -46.00 14.98
CA ASP A 77 -2.48 -45.88 15.84
C ASP A 77 -2.73 -47.26 16.46
N ASN A 78 -2.73 -47.30 17.81
CA ASN A 78 -2.91 -48.47 18.68
C ASN A 78 -3.99 -49.47 18.22
#